data_AF-A0A351A2F8-F1
#
_entry.id   AF-A0A351A2F8-F1
#
_cell.length_a   1.000
_cell.length_b   1.000
_cell.length_c   1.000
_cell.angle_alpha   90.00
_cell.angle_beta   90.00
_cell.angle_gamma   90.00
#
_symmetry.space_group_name_H-M   'P 1'
#
loop_
_entity.id
_entity.type
_entity.pdbx_description
1 polymer ?
#
loop_
_entity_poly.entity_id
_entity_poly.type
_entity_poly.pdbx_seq_one_letter_code
_entity_poly.pdbx_strand_id
1 'polypeptide(L)'
;DQPTHEWIMGELGLPVIDNYWQTETGWPMLAICRGVEDSPIKLGSPAFPVYGYDLRIFREDGSECGANEKGIVGIVPPLPPGCL
;
A
#
# COMPACT_ATOMS: atom_id res chain seq x y z
N ASP A 1 -11.20 -2.29 3.91
CA ASP A 1 -12.52 -2.79 4.32
C ASP A 1 -12.43 -4.29 4.54
N GLN A 2 -12.45 -4.76 5.79
CA GLN A 2 -12.20 -6.17 6.12
C GLN A 2 -13.39 -7.09 5.76
N PRO A 3 -14.65 -6.78 6.13
CA PRO A 3 -15.80 -7.63 5.80
C PRO A 3 -15.96 -7.92 4.30
N THR A 4 -15.82 -6.89 3.46
CA THR A 4 -15.92 -7.06 2.00
C THR A 4 -14.81 -7.95 1.46
N HIS A 5 -13.58 -7.78 1.97
CA HIS A 5 -12.42 -8.58 1.58
C HIS A 5 -12.62 -10.05 1.95
N GLU A 6 -13.06 -10.35 3.18
CA GLU A 6 -13.35 -11.71 3.63
C GLU A 6 -14.43 -12.39 2.79
N TRP A 7 -15.53 -11.67 2.53
CA TRP A 7 -16.64 -12.19 1.72
C TRP A 7 -16.18 -12.57 0.31
N ILE A 8 -15.51 -11.67 -0.42
CA ILE A 8 -15.12 -11.96 -1.79
C ILE A 8 -14.07 -13.07 -1.90
N MET A 9 -13.13 -13.15 -0.95
CA MET A 9 -12.16 -14.25 -0.91
C MET A 9 -12.85 -15.60 -0.67
N GLY A 10 -13.87 -15.63 0.20
CA GLY A 10 -14.66 -16.82 0.46
C GLY A 10 -15.43 -17.31 -0.77
N GLU A 11 -16.09 -16.38 -1.49
CA GLU A 11 -16.87 -16.71 -2.70
C GLU A 11 -15.97 -17.15 -3.87
N LEU A 12 -14.82 -16.50 -4.05
CA LEU A 12 -13.91 -16.83 -5.15
C LEU A 12 -13.02 -18.03 -4.87
N GLY A 13 -12.77 -18.36 -3.59
CA GLY A 13 -11.76 -19.35 -3.21
C GLY A 13 -10.34 -18.96 -3.62
N LEU A 14 -10.10 -17.67 -3.87
CA LEU A 14 -8.83 -17.12 -4.36
C LEU A 14 -8.37 -15.95 -3.47
N PRO A 15 -7.05 -15.72 -3.36
CA PRO A 15 -6.53 -14.55 -2.66
C PRO A 15 -6.91 -13.27 -3.41
N VAL A 16 -7.44 -12.30 -2.68
CA VAL A 16 -7.68 -10.94 -3.19
C VAL A 16 -6.56 -10.05 -2.67
N ILE A 17 -5.93 -9.29 -3.56
CA ILE A 17 -4.81 -8.40 -3.20
C ILE A 17 -5.31 -6.97 -3.24
N ASP A 18 -5.41 -6.38 -2.06
CA ASP A 18 -5.68 -4.95 -1.92
C ASP A 18 -4.46 -4.17 -2.40
N ASN A 19 -4.71 -3.09 -3.14
CA ASN A 19 -3.68 -2.19 -3.63
C ASN A 19 -4.14 -0.74 -3.52
N TYR A 20 -3.20 0.16 -3.24
CA TYR A 20 -3.48 1.59 -3.11
C TYR A 20 -2.62 2.41 -4.06
N TRP A 21 -3.27 3.32 -4.79
CA TRP A 21 -2.66 4.26 -5.74
C TRP A 21 -3.60 5.43 -6.03
N GLN A 22 -3.10 6.42 -6.78
CA GLN A 22 -3.86 7.56 -7.27
C GLN A 22 -3.43 7.93 -8.70
N THR A 23 -4.19 8.82 -9.35
CA THR A 23 -3.98 9.23 -10.75
C THR A 23 -2.54 9.70 -11.01
N GLU A 24 -1.98 10.49 -10.10
CA GLU A 24 -0.65 11.09 -10.17
C GLU A 24 0.47 10.04 -10.13
N THR A 25 0.23 8.94 -9.41
CA THR A 25 1.19 7.84 -9.31
C THR A 25 1.16 6.92 -10.51
N GLY A 26 0.04 6.85 -11.24
CA GLY A 26 -0.13 6.04 -12.45
C GLY A 26 -0.18 4.52 -12.24
N TRP A 27 0.27 4.01 -11.09
CA TRP A 27 0.35 2.58 -10.77
C TRP A 27 0.42 2.35 -9.24
N PRO A 28 0.22 1.10 -8.75
CA PRO A 28 0.20 0.75 -7.32
C PRO A 28 1.37 1.30 -6.50
N MET A 29 1.08 2.10 -5.46
CA MET A 29 2.06 2.53 -4.45
C MET A 29 2.22 1.51 -3.33
N LEU A 30 1.11 0.90 -2.89
CA LEU A 30 1.09 -0.15 -1.87
C LEU A 30 0.43 -1.40 -2.46
N ALA A 31 1.09 -2.56 -2.35
CA ALA A 31 0.53 -3.86 -2.75
C ALA A 31 1.39 -5.02 -2.22
N ILE A 32 0.85 -6.25 -2.29
CA ILE A 32 1.66 -7.47 -2.20
C ILE A 32 2.13 -7.86 -3.61
N CYS A 33 3.44 -7.85 -3.83
CA CYS A 33 4.05 -8.28 -5.10
C CYS A 33 4.28 -9.80 -5.11
N ARG A 34 3.21 -10.60 -5.21
CA ARG A 34 3.29 -12.09 -5.16
C ARG A 34 4.24 -12.73 -6.18
N GLY A 35 4.52 -12.06 -7.30
CA GLY A 35 5.52 -12.51 -8.27
C GLY A 35 6.98 -12.40 -7.79
N VAL A 36 7.22 -11.69 -6.68
CA VAL A 36 8.53 -11.50 -6.06
C VAL A 36 8.62 -12.26 -4.74
N GLU A 37 7.64 -12.06 -3.85
CA GLU A 37 7.56 -12.74 -2.56
C GLU A 37 6.09 -13.04 -2.20
N ASP A 38 5.83 -14.24 -1.67
CA ASP A 38 4.50 -14.65 -1.23
C ASP A 38 4.25 -14.23 0.23
N SER A 39 4.12 -12.92 0.46
CA SER A 39 3.83 -12.37 1.78
C SER A 39 2.36 -12.60 2.20
N PRO A 40 2.08 -12.77 3.51
CA PRO A 40 0.72 -13.00 3.99
C PRO A 40 -0.16 -11.75 3.82
N ILE A 41 -1.43 -11.97 3.45
CA ILE A 41 -2.43 -10.90 3.36
C ILE A 41 -2.84 -10.48 4.77
N LYS A 42 -2.74 -9.17 5.07
CA LYS A 42 -3.32 -8.55 6.27
C LYS A 42 -4.58 -7.78 5.87
N LEU A 43 -5.73 -8.28 6.29
CA LEU A 43 -7.02 -7.66 5.96
C LEU A 43 -7.09 -6.22 6.47
N GLY A 44 -7.62 -5.33 5.63
CA GLY A 44 -7.69 -3.89 5.91
C GLY A 44 -6.36 -3.14 5.72
N SER A 45 -5.30 -3.80 5.25
CA SER A 45 -4.04 -3.17 4.87
C SER A 45 -3.77 -3.38 3.38
N PRO A 46 -3.33 -2.33 2.66
CA PRO A 46 -2.85 -2.47 1.28
C PRO A 46 -1.40 -3.00 1.21
N ALA A 47 -0.88 -3.57 2.31
CA ALA A 47 0.46 -4.12 2.47
C ALA A 47 1.61 -3.10 2.35
N PHE A 48 2.65 -3.44 1.58
CA PHE A 48 3.96 -2.77 1.60
C PHE A 48 4.12 -1.78 0.44
N PRO A 49 5.03 -0.79 0.56
CA PRO A 49 5.46 0.02 -0.57
C PRO A 49 5.98 -0.84 -1.71
N VAL A 50 5.45 -0.61 -2.91
CA VAL A 50 5.93 -1.27 -4.12
C VAL A 50 7.31 -0.71 -4.48
N TYR A 51 8.17 -1.57 -5.04
CA TYR A 51 9.54 -1.23 -5.42
C TYR A 51 9.64 0.08 -6.22
N GLY A 52 10.39 1.04 -5.70
CA GLY A 52 10.56 2.37 -6.30
C GLY A 52 9.90 3.50 -5.50
N TYR A 53 8.94 3.18 -4.62
CA TYR A 53 8.35 4.15 -3.70
C TYR A 53 9.04 4.09 -2.32
N ASP A 54 9.78 5.14 -1.94
CA ASP A 54 10.17 5.38 -0.53
C ASP A 54 9.02 6.08 0.20
N LEU A 55 8.00 5.29 0.55
CA LEU A 55 6.80 5.77 1.23
C LEU A 55 7.04 5.83 2.74
N ARG A 56 6.81 7.01 3.31
CA ARG A 56 6.90 7.27 4.75
C ARG A 56 5.64 7.96 5.24
N ILE A 57 5.44 7.90 6.54
CA ILE A 57 4.33 8.57 7.20
C ILE A 57 4.90 9.74 7.98
N PHE A 58 4.36 10.94 7.77
CA PHE A 58 4.82 12.18 8.38
C PHE A 58 3.73 12.77 9.28
N ARG A 59 4.14 13.41 10.38
CA ARG A 59 3.29 14.30 11.16
C ARG A 59 3.06 15.61 10.41
N GLU A 60 2.13 16.42 10.89
CA GLU A 60 1.85 17.75 10.31
C GLU A 60 3.05 18.71 10.36
N ASP A 61 3.98 18.51 11.29
CA ASP A 61 5.22 19.29 11.41
C ASP A 61 6.35 18.81 10.47
N GLY A 62 6.11 17.76 9.69
CA GLY A 62 7.06 17.17 8.75
C GLY A 62 8.01 16.13 9.35
N SER A 63 7.92 15.83 10.66
CA SER A 63 8.69 14.74 11.27
C SER A 63 8.10 13.36 10.94
N GLU A 64 8.92 12.31 10.90
CA GLU A 64 8.45 10.95 10.61
C GLU A 64 7.66 10.35 11.79
N CYS A 65 6.53 9.72 11.48
CA CYS A 65 5.67 9.01 12.43
C CYS A 65 6.29 7.68 12.88
N GLY A 66 5.96 7.27 14.10
CA GLY A 66 6.26 5.95 14.61
C GLY A 66 5.24 4.89 14.15
N ALA A 67 5.49 3.63 14.53
CA ALA A 67 4.52 2.55 14.29
C ALA A 67 3.18 2.83 15.00
N ASN A 68 2.07 2.54 14.31
CA ASN A 68 0.70 2.76 14.77
C ASN A 68 0.33 4.22 15.07
N GLU A 69 1.11 5.18 14.55
CA GLU A 69 0.78 6.59 14.62
C GLU A 69 0.11 7.06 13.33
N LYS A 70 -0.95 7.87 13.47
CA LYS A 70 -1.64 8.47 12.32
C LYS A 70 -0.83 9.65 11.80
N GLY A 71 -0.62 9.68 10.49
CA GLY A 71 0.01 10.81 9.82
C GLY A 71 -0.40 10.91 8.36
N ILE A 72 0.37 11.70 7.63
CA ILE A 72 0.22 11.99 6.21
C ILE A 72 1.16 11.05 5.45
N VAL A 73 0.63 10.37 4.43
CA VAL A 73 1.45 9.54 3.54
C VAL A 73 2.23 10.46 2.61
N GLY A 74 3.56 10.32 2.60
CA GLY A 74 4.45 11.03 1.70
C GLY A 74 5.43 10.09 1.01
N ILE A 75 5.92 10.48 -0.16
CA ILE A 75 6.95 9.75 -0.89
C ILE A 75 8.21 10.61 -0.91
N VAL A 76 9.30 10.04 -0.41
CA VAL A 76 10.61 10.70 -0.46
C VAL A 76 11.12 10.65 -1.90
N PRO A 77 11.56 11.79 -2.49
CA PRO A 77 12.08 11.81 -3.85
C PRO A 77 13.30 10.88 -4.05
N PRO A 78 13.52 10.39 -5.29
CA PRO A 78 12.69 10.62 -6.47
C PRO A 78 11.41 9.78 -6.49
N LEU A 79 10.36 10.30 -7.13
CA LEU A 79 9.24 9.45 -7.53
C LEU A 79 9.72 8.42 -8.55
N PRO A 80 9.16 7.20 -8.54
CA PRO A 80 9.55 6.19 -9.50
C PRO A 80 9.06 6.53 -10.93
N PRO A 81 9.58 5.83 -11.95
CA PRO A 81 9.15 6.05 -13.33
C PRO A 81 7.63 5.88 -13.50
N GLY A 82 7.05 6.68 -14.40
CA GLY A 82 5.63 6.61 -14.73
C GLY A 82 4.71 7.45 -13.85
N CYS A 83 5.24 8.15 -12.84
CA CYS A 83 4.50 9.21 -12.15
C CYS A 83 4.39 10.46 -13.04
N LEU A 84 3.24 11.15 -12.97
CA LEU A 84 2.92 12.37 -13.72
C LEU A 84 3.11 13.63 -12.88
#